data_AF-A0A9E0MC43-F1
#
_entry.id   AF-A0A9E0MC43-F1
#
_cell.length_a   1.000
_cell.length_b   1.000
_cell.length_c   1.000
_cell.angle_alpha   90.00
_cell.angle_beta   90.00
_cell.angle_gamma   90.00
#
_symmetry.space_group_name_H-M   'P 1'
#
loop_
_entity.id
_entity.type
_entity.pdbx_description
1 polymer ?
#
loop_
_entity_poly.entity_id
_entity_poly.type
_entity_poly.pdbx_seq_one_letter_code
_entity_poly.pdbx_strand_id
1 'polypeptide(L)'
;MITFYNHSHTLHQGKMEMFRGQMVPCFEVPARADHVLSELVARKLGTIAAPKHFAPSVLAGIHDAGYLKFLQHAWDDWVAMDPANKDHDALPSVWPNHGLRSDVLPDNFAARMGRYAFDTGSPLTSGTWAAAVEGAYCALSAAHAVCDGAHAAFSLSRPPGHHAGTDFFGGYCFLNNAALAA
;
A
#
# COMPACT_ATOMS: atom_id res chain seq x y z
N MET A 1 -5.59 -11.19 -22.35
CA MET A 1 -5.38 -9.86 -21.73
C MET A 1 -4.05 -9.91 -21.01
N ILE A 2 -3.21 -8.88 -21.08
CA ILE A 2 -1.97 -8.86 -20.29
C ILE A 2 -2.31 -8.61 -18.81
N THR A 3 -1.69 -9.37 -17.90
CA THR A 3 -1.75 -9.13 -16.46
C THR A 3 -0.41 -8.62 -15.97
N PHE A 4 -0.40 -7.50 -15.27
CA PHE A 4 0.76 -7.01 -14.52
C PHE A 4 0.64 -7.44 -13.06
N TYR A 5 1.67 -8.09 -12.54
CA TYR A 5 1.69 -8.67 -11.21
C TYR A 5 2.92 -8.21 -10.42
N ASN A 6 2.71 -7.75 -9.19
CA ASN A 6 3.81 -7.27 -8.34
C ASN A 6 4.37 -8.42 -7.49
N HIS A 7 5.58 -8.87 -7.83
CA HIS A 7 6.17 -10.06 -7.21
C HIS A 7 6.57 -9.81 -5.76
N SER A 8 6.78 -8.55 -5.39
CA SER A 8 7.10 -8.14 -4.01
C SER A 8 5.88 -8.07 -3.10
N HIS A 9 4.67 -8.44 -3.55
CA HIS A 9 3.47 -8.36 -2.71
C HIS A 9 3.62 -9.12 -1.38
N THR A 10 4.39 -10.22 -1.37
CA THR A 10 4.64 -11.04 -0.18
C THR A 10 5.43 -10.31 0.91
N LEU A 11 6.17 -9.25 0.56
CA LEU A 11 6.92 -8.45 1.53
C LEU A 11 5.97 -7.73 2.51
N HIS A 12 4.75 -7.41 2.08
CA HIS A 12 3.72 -6.87 2.97
C HIS A 12 2.89 -8.00 3.57
N GLN A 13 3.17 -8.35 4.83
CA GLN A 13 2.44 -9.38 5.55
C GLN A 13 2.16 -8.93 6.99
N GLY A 14 1.02 -8.25 7.18
CA GLY A 14 0.51 -7.95 8.52
C GLY A 14 0.20 -9.23 9.29
N LYS A 15 0.58 -9.26 10.57
CA LYS A 15 0.27 -10.36 11.50
C LYS A 15 -1.13 -10.18 12.06
N MET A 16 -1.41 -9.00 12.61
CA MET A 16 -2.65 -8.71 13.34
C MET A 16 -3.25 -7.36 12.94
N GLU A 17 -4.58 -7.29 12.94
CA GLU A 17 -5.36 -6.08 12.72
C GLU A 17 -6.37 -5.88 13.85
N MET A 18 -6.71 -4.61 14.13
CA MET A 18 -7.84 -4.29 15.00
C MET A 18 -9.14 -4.39 14.21
N PHE A 19 -9.93 -5.42 14.48
CA PHE A 19 -11.24 -5.64 13.87
C PHE A 19 -12.33 -5.65 14.94
N ARG A 20 -13.18 -4.61 14.93
CA ARG A 20 -14.36 -4.50 15.82
C ARG A 20 -14.04 -4.67 17.32
N GLY A 21 -12.93 -4.09 17.76
CA GLY A 21 -12.51 -4.10 19.17
C GLY A 21 -11.67 -5.31 19.59
N GLN A 22 -11.22 -6.13 18.64
CA GLN A 22 -10.35 -7.28 18.90
C GLN A 22 -9.16 -7.29 17.96
N MET A 23 -8.01 -7.75 18.45
CA MET A 23 -6.89 -8.07 17.60
C MET A 23 -7.11 -9.45 16.97
N VAL A 24 -7.21 -9.49 15.65
CA VAL A 24 -7.40 -10.73 14.86
C VAL A 24 -6.31 -10.85 13.81
N PRO A 25 -6.05 -12.05 13.25
CA PRO A 25 -5.16 -12.19 12.09
C PRO A 25 -5.64 -11.33 10.92
N CYS A 26 -4.71 -10.72 10.20
CA CYS A 26 -5.05 -9.86 9.06
C CYS A 26 -5.85 -10.62 8.00
N PHE A 27 -6.89 -9.99 7.44
CA PHE A 27 -7.62 -10.58 6.31
C PHE A 27 -6.88 -10.41 4.99
N GLU A 28 -6.13 -9.30 4.85
CA GLU A 28 -5.34 -8.98 3.66
C GLU A 28 -4.02 -9.78 3.66
N VAL A 29 -4.07 -11.04 3.22
CA VAL A 29 -2.92 -11.97 3.24
C VAL A 29 -2.36 -12.27 1.84
N PRO A 30 -1.07 -12.65 1.73
CA PRO A 30 -0.44 -12.97 0.43
C PRO A 30 -1.21 -13.97 -0.42
N ALA A 31 -1.78 -14.99 0.22
CA ALA A 31 -2.58 -16.04 -0.43
C ALA A 31 -3.74 -15.50 -1.30
N ARG A 32 -4.25 -14.29 -1.02
CA ARG A 32 -5.28 -13.66 -1.86
C ARG A 32 -4.79 -13.42 -3.29
N ALA A 33 -3.59 -12.88 -3.46
CA ALA A 33 -3.01 -12.64 -4.77
C ALA A 33 -2.60 -13.97 -5.43
N ASP A 34 -2.06 -14.91 -4.65
CA ASP A 34 -1.65 -16.24 -5.13
C ASP A 34 -2.82 -17.04 -5.73
N HIS A 35 -4.00 -16.97 -5.09
CA HIS A 35 -5.21 -17.63 -5.61
C HIS A 35 -5.65 -17.03 -6.95
N VAL A 36 -5.66 -15.69 -7.07
CA VAL A 36 -6.03 -15.03 -8.33
C VAL A 36 -5.01 -15.35 -9.42
N LEU A 37 -3.72 -15.30 -9.11
CA LEU A 37 -2.64 -15.66 -10.04
C LEU A 37 -2.80 -17.10 -10.54
N SER A 38 -3.06 -18.03 -9.62
CA SER A 38 -3.26 -19.45 -9.92
C SER A 38 -4.43 -19.67 -10.88
N GLU A 39 -5.56 -18.98 -10.67
CA GLU A 39 -6.73 -19.04 -11.57
C GLU A 39 -6.43 -18.42 -12.95
N LEU A 40 -5.70 -17.30 -13.01
CA LEU A 40 -5.29 -16.71 -14.28
C LEU A 40 -4.43 -17.67 -15.11
N VAL A 41 -3.49 -18.36 -14.46
CA VAL A 41 -2.62 -19.38 -15.09
C VAL A 41 -3.44 -20.58 -15.53
N ALA A 42 -4.25 -21.16 -14.64
CA ALA A 42 -5.03 -22.36 -14.92
C ALA A 42 -6.00 -22.15 -16.10
N ARG A 43 -6.63 -20.97 -16.16
CA ARG A 43 -7.56 -20.57 -17.22
C ARG A 43 -6.87 -20.01 -18.46
N LYS A 44 -5.55 -19.85 -18.44
CA LYS A 44 -4.73 -19.31 -19.55
C LYS A 44 -5.22 -17.94 -20.03
N LEU A 45 -5.53 -17.03 -19.10
CA LEU A 45 -6.13 -15.71 -19.39
C LEU A 45 -5.17 -14.66 -19.96
N GLY A 46 -4.11 -15.10 -20.64
CA GLY A 46 -3.08 -14.28 -21.25
C GLY A 46 -1.75 -14.29 -20.48
N THR A 47 -0.85 -13.41 -20.89
CA THR A 47 0.51 -13.33 -20.34
C THR A 47 0.52 -12.61 -19.00
N ILE A 48 1.30 -13.13 -18.06
CA ILE A 48 1.64 -12.47 -16.80
C ILE A 48 3.00 -11.81 -16.98
N ALA A 49 3.08 -10.52 -16.65
CA ALA A 49 4.28 -9.71 -16.78
C ALA A 49 4.60 -8.98 -15.46
N ALA A 50 5.87 -8.72 -15.22
CA ALA A 50 6.30 -7.76 -14.21
C ALA A 50 5.92 -6.34 -14.66
N PRO A 51 5.65 -5.41 -13.73
CA PRO A 51 5.40 -4.02 -14.09
C PRO A 51 6.65 -3.35 -14.66
N LYS A 52 6.43 -2.31 -15.48
CA LYS A 52 7.49 -1.37 -15.85
C LYS A 52 7.93 -0.58 -14.62
N HIS A 53 9.18 -0.13 -14.60
CA HIS A 53 9.62 0.86 -13.61
C HIS A 53 9.18 2.26 -14.02
N PHE A 54 8.80 3.07 -13.04
CA PHE A 54 8.45 4.48 -13.22
C PHE A 54 9.33 5.35 -12.34
N ALA A 55 9.43 6.63 -12.70
CA ALA A 55 10.06 7.62 -11.85
C ALA A 55 9.22 7.79 -10.56
N PRO A 56 9.80 7.88 -9.36
CA PRO A 56 9.04 8.03 -8.11
C PRO A 56 8.07 9.22 -8.10
N SER A 57 8.34 10.25 -8.91
CA SER A 57 7.49 11.43 -9.06
C SER A 57 6.08 11.12 -9.58
N VAL A 58 5.85 9.97 -10.24
CA VAL A 58 4.50 9.59 -10.68
C VAL A 58 3.54 9.42 -9.50
N LEU A 59 4.04 8.97 -8.35
CA LEU A 59 3.23 8.78 -7.14
C LEU A 59 2.74 10.14 -6.59
N ALA A 60 3.59 11.16 -6.71
CA ALA A 60 3.30 12.53 -6.27
C ALA A 60 2.28 13.25 -7.18
N GLY A 61 1.84 12.62 -8.27
CA GLY A 61 0.76 13.16 -9.11
C GLY A 61 -0.60 13.20 -8.41
N ILE A 62 -0.82 12.32 -7.42
CA ILE A 62 -2.08 12.26 -6.66
C ILE A 62 -1.89 12.22 -5.13
N HIS A 63 -0.68 11.85 -4.68
CA HIS A 63 -0.35 11.75 -3.26
C HIS A 63 0.48 12.95 -2.81
N ASP A 64 0.22 13.39 -1.59
CA ASP A 64 1.01 14.42 -0.91
C ASP A 64 2.46 13.96 -0.73
N ALA A 65 3.40 14.90 -0.94
CA ALA A 65 4.82 14.60 -0.84
C ALA A 65 5.26 14.24 0.59
N GLY A 66 4.63 14.86 1.61
CA GLY A 66 4.86 14.55 3.01
C GLY A 66 4.37 13.15 3.39
N TYR A 67 3.21 12.76 2.87
CA TYR A 67 2.67 11.41 3.02
C TYR A 67 3.55 10.34 2.37
N LEU A 68 4.00 10.55 1.13
CA LEU A 68 4.91 9.62 0.45
C LEU A 68 6.22 9.47 1.21
N LYS A 69 6.80 10.59 1.66
CA LYS A 69 8.01 10.58 2.48
C LYS A 69 7.79 9.83 3.79
N PHE A 70 6.64 10.02 4.43
CA PHE A 70 6.29 9.28 5.62
C PHE A 70 6.24 7.78 5.34
N LEU A 71 5.47 7.31 4.35
CA LEU A 71 5.37 5.89 4.04
C LEU A 71 6.73 5.24 3.72
N GLN A 72 7.60 5.95 3.00
CA GLN A 72 8.93 5.48 2.65
C GLN A 72 9.83 5.22 3.87
N HIS A 73 9.66 6.00 4.94
CA HIS A 73 10.54 5.96 6.12
C HIS A 73 9.85 5.42 7.38
N ALA A 74 8.53 5.22 7.37
CA ALA A 74 7.75 4.92 8.56
C ALA A 74 8.21 3.64 9.27
N TRP A 75 8.60 2.61 8.52
CA TRP A 75 9.12 1.39 9.14
C TRP A 75 10.47 1.60 9.83
N ASP A 76 11.39 2.32 9.19
CA ASP A 76 12.70 2.61 9.78
C ASP A 76 12.54 3.50 11.03
N ASP A 77 11.67 4.51 10.95
CA ASP A 77 11.31 5.35 12.09
C ASP A 77 10.71 4.53 13.25
N TRP A 78 9.83 3.56 12.93
CA TRP A 78 9.22 2.67 13.92
C TRP A 78 10.28 1.83 14.64
N VAL A 79 11.19 1.20 13.91
CA VAL A 79 12.28 0.40 14.48
C VAL A 79 13.30 1.26 15.22
N ALA A 80 13.52 2.50 14.79
CA ALA A 80 14.41 3.43 15.46
C ALA A 80 13.91 3.89 16.84
N MET A 81 12.59 3.85 17.09
CA MET A 81 12.03 4.13 18.42
C MET A 81 12.44 3.07 19.45
N ASP A 82 12.39 1.80 19.04
CA ASP A 82 12.79 0.66 19.86
C ASP A 82 13.14 -0.51 18.92
N PRO A 83 14.37 -1.07 18.94
CA PRO A 83 14.73 -2.21 18.10
C PRO A 83 13.82 -3.44 18.26
N ALA A 84 13.12 -3.60 19.39
CA ALA A 84 12.13 -4.65 19.60
C ALA A 84 10.90 -4.50 18.68
N ASN A 85 10.65 -3.31 18.15
CA ASN A 85 9.55 -3.05 17.21
C ASN A 85 9.66 -3.84 15.91
N LYS A 86 10.85 -4.37 15.56
CA LYS A 86 11.00 -5.30 14.41
C LYS A 86 10.08 -6.52 14.49
N ASP A 87 9.65 -6.89 15.70
CA ASP A 87 8.80 -8.06 15.95
C ASP A 87 7.30 -7.69 15.99
N HIS A 88 6.96 -6.40 15.84
CA HIS A 88 5.61 -5.83 15.93
C HIS A 88 5.24 -5.01 14.70
N ASP A 89 4.02 -5.19 14.21
CA ASP A 89 3.47 -4.33 13.15
C ASP A 89 3.13 -2.95 13.71
N ALA A 90 3.38 -1.89 12.95
CA ALA A 90 3.02 -0.54 13.34
C ALA A 90 1.53 -0.29 13.05
N LEU A 91 0.75 -0.01 14.11
CA LEU A 91 -0.67 0.30 14.03
C LEU A 91 -0.93 1.75 14.49
N PRO A 92 -1.74 2.54 13.76
CA PRO A 92 -2.17 3.86 14.21
C PRO A 92 -2.98 3.76 15.51
N SER A 93 -2.70 4.64 16.46
CA SER A 93 -3.35 4.64 17.79
C SER A 93 -3.64 6.04 18.35
N VAL A 94 -3.18 7.09 17.68
CA VAL A 94 -3.36 8.49 18.05
C VAL A 94 -3.87 9.22 16.81
N TRP A 95 -4.82 10.15 16.92
CA TRP A 95 -5.30 10.93 15.77
C TRP A 95 -5.28 12.42 16.06
N PRO A 96 -4.97 13.27 15.06
CA PRO A 96 -5.12 14.71 15.20
C PRO A 96 -6.61 15.08 15.25
N ASN A 97 -7.15 15.19 16.46
CA ASN A 97 -8.55 15.56 16.69
C ASN A 97 -8.77 17.09 16.61
N HIS A 98 -10.03 17.51 16.66
CA HIS A 98 -10.44 18.91 16.65
C HIS A 98 -9.63 19.76 17.64
N GLY A 99 -9.07 20.87 17.14
CA GLY A 99 -8.27 21.81 17.93
C GLY A 99 -6.77 21.50 17.97
N LEU A 100 -6.33 20.34 17.47
CA LEU A 100 -4.91 20.09 17.22
C LEU A 100 -4.47 20.72 15.91
N ARG A 101 -3.25 21.26 15.91
CA ARG A 101 -2.66 21.90 14.73
C ARG A 101 -2.39 20.86 13.64
N SER A 102 -2.66 21.22 12.39
CA SER A 102 -2.41 20.37 11.22
C SER A 102 -1.41 20.97 10.23
N ASP A 103 -0.89 22.15 10.52
CA ASP A 103 0.06 22.92 9.70
C ASP A 103 1.53 22.51 9.89
N VAL A 104 1.84 21.81 10.99
CA VAL A 104 3.19 21.29 11.29
C VAL A 104 3.14 19.80 11.54
N LEU A 105 4.06 19.08 10.88
CA LEU A 105 4.22 17.64 11.07
C LEU A 105 4.87 17.37 12.45
N PRO A 106 4.28 16.53 13.32
CA PRO A 106 4.86 16.23 14.63
C PRO A 106 6.15 15.39 14.57
N ASP A 107 7.06 15.63 15.52
CA ASP A 107 8.27 14.80 15.72
C ASP A 107 7.96 13.41 16.29
N ASN A 108 6.83 13.26 16.98
CA ASN A 108 6.39 11.99 17.54
C ASN A 108 5.85 11.06 16.44
N PHE A 109 6.38 9.84 16.34
CA PHE A 109 5.98 8.86 15.33
C PHE A 109 4.51 8.47 15.41
N ALA A 110 3.98 8.17 16.61
CA ALA A 110 2.56 7.79 16.75
C ALA A 110 1.62 8.91 16.28
N ALA A 111 1.98 10.17 16.50
CA ALA A 111 1.24 11.31 15.97
C ALA A 111 1.36 11.45 14.44
N ARG A 112 2.53 11.17 13.83
CA ARG A 112 2.67 11.11 12.36
C ARG A 112 1.86 9.97 11.76
N MET A 113 1.94 8.78 12.36
CA MET A 113 1.18 7.59 11.97
C MET A 113 -0.32 7.88 11.99
N GLY A 114 -0.78 8.55 13.03
CA GLY A 114 -2.14 9.06 13.16
C GLY A 114 -2.57 10.09 12.13
N ARG A 115 -1.69 11.04 11.82
CA ARG A 115 -1.95 12.08 10.82
C ARG A 115 -2.20 11.48 9.44
N TYR A 116 -1.41 10.46 9.08
CA TYR A 116 -1.43 9.83 7.77
C TYR A 116 -2.31 8.57 7.72
N ALA A 117 -3.16 8.31 8.72
CA ALA A 117 -4.04 7.14 8.74
C ALA A 117 -5.47 7.49 9.15
N PHE A 118 -6.46 6.81 8.57
CA PHE A 118 -7.87 6.96 8.99
C PHE A 118 -8.40 5.81 9.85
N ASP A 119 -7.64 4.71 9.99
CA ASP A 119 -8.04 3.56 10.80
C ASP A 119 -6.87 2.96 11.60
N THR A 120 -7.19 1.97 12.43
CA THR A 120 -6.24 1.17 13.20
C THR A 120 -6.21 -0.30 12.73
N GLY A 121 -6.85 -0.59 11.60
CA GLY A 121 -6.97 -1.93 11.03
C GLY A 121 -5.89 -2.26 9.99
N SER A 122 -5.09 -1.27 9.60
CA SER A 122 -4.11 -1.39 8.51
C SER A 122 -2.68 -1.40 9.06
N PRO A 123 -2.08 -2.57 9.30
CA PRO A 123 -0.71 -2.66 9.81
C PRO A 123 0.32 -2.18 8.78
N LEU A 124 1.26 -1.34 9.21
CA LEU A 124 2.46 -1.03 8.45
C LEU A 124 3.60 -1.96 8.89
N THR A 125 4.15 -2.67 7.91
CA THR A 125 5.23 -3.66 8.06
C THR A 125 6.47 -3.26 7.26
N SER A 126 7.59 -3.96 7.49
CA SER A 126 8.89 -3.76 6.81
C SER A 126 8.83 -3.72 5.28
N GLY A 127 7.94 -4.52 4.68
CA GLY A 127 7.82 -4.59 3.23
C GLY A 127 6.72 -3.73 2.61
N THR A 128 6.00 -2.96 3.42
CA THR A 128 4.79 -2.23 2.98
C THR A 128 5.09 -1.26 1.84
N TRP A 129 6.12 -0.43 2.00
CA TRP A 129 6.49 0.55 0.98
C TRP A 129 6.86 -0.14 -0.35
N ALA A 130 7.75 -1.13 -0.31
CA ALA A 130 8.19 -1.84 -1.50
C ALA A 130 7.02 -2.55 -2.23
N ALA A 131 6.18 -3.26 -1.49
CA ALA A 131 5.01 -3.96 -2.04
C ALA A 131 3.99 -2.98 -2.64
N ALA A 132 3.68 -1.88 -1.96
CA ALA A 132 2.74 -0.87 -2.42
C ALA A 132 3.24 -0.16 -3.68
N VAL A 133 4.53 0.21 -3.74
CA VAL A 133 5.12 0.88 -4.92
C VAL A 133 5.08 -0.04 -6.15
N GLU A 134 5.47 -1.30 -6.02
CA GLU A 134 5.40 -2.22 -7.16
C GLU A 134 3.94 -2.49 -7.58
N GLY A 135 3.02 -2.57 -6.61
CA GLY A 135 1.57 -2.67 -6.88
C GLY A 135 1.02 -1.46 -7.64
N ALA A 136 1.44 -0.25 -7.28
CA ALA A 136 1.13 0.97 -8.01
C ALA A 136 1.71 0.94 -9.44
N TYR A 137 2.92 0.41 -9.61
CA TYR A 137 3.54 0.25 -10.93
C TYR A 137 2.82 -0.79 -11.80
N CYS A 138 2.19 -1.81 -11.23
CA CYS A 138 1.29 -2.70 -11.98
C CYS A 138 0.10 -1.94 -12.55
N ALA A 139 -0.51 -1.05 -11.76
CA ALA A 139 -1.66 -0.27 -12.20
C ALA A 139 -1.28 0.70 -13.32
N LEU A 140 -0.17 1.42 -13.18
CA LEU A 140 0.39 2.30 -14.22
C LEU A 140 0.77 1.52 -15.49
N SER A 141 1.37 0.34 -15.35
CA SER A 141 1.72 -0.50 -16.50
C SER A 141 0.49 -1.00 -17.25
N ALA A 142 -0.57 -1.38 -16.52
CA ALA A 142 -1.84 -1.78 -17.10
C ALA A 142 -2.51 -0.61 -17.84
N ALA A 143 -2.53 0.59 -17.24
CA ALA A 143 -3.04 1.80 -17.87
C ALA A 143 -2.28 2.12 -19.17
N HIS A 144 -0.95 2.14 -19.12
CA HIS A 144 -0.12 2.37 -20.31
C HIS A 144 -0.33 1.33 -21.40
N ALA A 145 -0.49 0.04 -21.05
CA ALA A 145 -0.77 -0.98 -22.06
C ALA A 145 -2.08 -0.70 -22.82
N VAL A 146 -3.10 -0.19 -22.13
CA VAL A 146 -4.36 0.23 -22.76
C VAL A 146 -4.16 1.49 -23.62
N CYS A 147 -3.45 2.50 -23.12
CA CYS A 147 -3.09 3.69 -23.91
C CYS A 147 -2.28 3.34 -25.17
N ASP A 148 -1.42 2.31 -25.10
CA ASP A 148 -0.61 1.80 -26.20
C ASP A 148 -1.42 0.91 -27.18
N GLY A 149 -2.73 0.77 -26.98
CA GLY A 149 -3.65 0.12 -27.92
C GLY A 149 -4.14 -1.27 -27.50
N ALA A 150 -3.80 -1.78 -26.30
CA ALA A 150 -4.42 -2.99 -25.79
C ALA A 150 -5.91 -2.74 -25.49
N HIS A 151 -6.79 -3.64 -25.95
CA HIS A 151 -8.22 -3.54 -25.65
C HIS A 151 -8.54 -3.64 -24.14
N ALA A 152 -7.71 -4.39 -23.39
CA ALA A 152 -7.80 -4.50 -21.94
C ALA A 152 -6.46 -4.93 -21.35
N ALA A 153 -6.22 -4.56 -20.10
CA ALA A 153 -5.13 -5.04 -19.25
C ALA A 153 -5.65 -5.26 -17.82
N PHE A 154 -4.99 -6.12 -17.06
CA PHE A 154 -5.32 -6.38 -15.66
C PHE A 154 -4.14 -6.06 -14.76
N SER A 155 -4.39 -5.35 -13.65
CA SER A 155 -3.41 -5.11 -12.60
C SER A 155 -3.73 -6.01 -11.42
N LEU A 156 -2.95 -7.07 -11.27
CA LEU A 156 -3.01 -7.95 -10.10
C LEU A 156 -2.03 -7.40 -9.03
N SER A 157 -2.47 -6.36 -8.32
CA SER A 157 -1.67 -5.69 -7.28
C SER A 157 -2.08 -6.11 -5.88
N ARG A 158 -1.11 -6.30 -4.97
CA ARG A 158 -1.31 -6.36 -3.52
C ARG A 158 -0.17 -5.64 -2.78
N PRO A 159 -0.42 -4.76 -1.79
CA PRO A 159 -1.70 -4.41 -1.17
C PRO A 159 -2.69 -3.69 -2.10
N PRO A 160 -4.00 -3.64 -1.75
CA PRO A 160 -4.99 -2.86 -2.49
C PRO A 160 -4.72 -1.35 -2.39
N GLY A 161 -5.50 -0.54 -3.11
CA GLY A 161 -5.24 0.91 -3.19
C GLY A 161 -6.42 1.86 -2.97
N HIS A 162 -7.66 1.43 -3.19
CA HIS A 162 -8.81 2.36 -3.31
C HIS A 162 -9.16 3.18 -2.06
N HIS A 163 -8.66 2.80 -0.88
CA HIS A 163 -8.87 3.54 0.37
C HIS A 163 -7.74 4.54 0.69
N ALA A 164 -6.62 4.50 -0.04
CA ALA A 164 -5.57 5.50 0.13
C ALA A 164 -6.05 6.84 -0.48
N GLY A 165 -6.12 7.87 0.35
CA GLY A 165 -6.40 9.24 -0.07
C GLY A 165 -5.13 9.95 -0.53
N THR A 166 -5.21 11.26 -0.77
CA THR A 166 -4.05 12.09 -1.12
C THR A 166 -2.98 12.06 -0.03
N ASP A 167 -3.37 12.09 1.25
CA ASP A 167 -2.45 12.20 2.38
C ASP A 167 -2.79 11.22 3.51
N PHE A 168 -3.39 10.07 3.21
CA PHE A 168 -3.65 9.06 4.23
C PHE A 168 -3.75 7.64 3.69
N PHE A 169 -3.37 6.66 4.52
CA PHE A 169 -3.58 5.23 4.31
C PHE A 169 -4.71 4.68 5.21
N GLY A 170 -5.17 3.48 4.87
CA GLY A 170 -6.15 2.71 5.64
C GLY A 170 -6.90 1.73 4.76
N GLY A 171 -7.73 0.87 5.33
CA GLY A 171 -8.40 -0.25 4.65
C GLY A 171 -7.41 -1.13 3.88
N TYR A 172 -6.24 -1.39 4.48
CA TYR A 172 -5.09 -2.06 3.87
C TYR A 172 -4.44 -1.34 2.68
N CYS A 173 -4.86 -0.12 2.36
CA CYS A 173 -4.41 0.61 1.19
C CYS A 173 -3.40 1.70 1.57
N PHE A 174 -2.25 1.73 0.88
CA PHE A 174 -1.17 2.70 1.09
C PHE A 174 -0.88 3.58 -0.11
N LEU A 175 -1.12 3.09 -1.33
CA LEU A 175 -1.03 3.89 -2.55
C LEU A 175 -2.27 3.59 -3.39
N ASN A 176 -2.91 4.64 -3.90
CA ASN A 176 -4.13 4.48 -4.68
C ASN A 176 -3.86 4.02 -6.11
N ASN A 177 -3.77 2.71 -6.29
CA ASN A 177 -3.52 2.06 -7.58
C ASN A 177 -4.53 2.50 -8.66
N ALA A 178 -5.81 2.59 -8.32
CA ALA A 178 -6.85 2.96 -9.29
C ALA A 178 -6.76 4.42 -9.70
N ALA A 179 -6.50 5.33 -8.76
CA ALA A 179 -6.31 6.74 -9.06
C ALA A 179 -4.99 7.02 -9.80
N LEU A 180 -3.93 6.24 -9.57
CA LEU A 180 -2.67 6.34 -10.34
C LEU A 180 -2.82 5.86 -11.79
N ALA A 181 -3.73 4.91 -12.03
CA ALA A 181 -4.01 4.40 -13.36
C ALA A 181 -4.91 5.33 -14.21
N ALA A 182 -5.66 6.23 -13.56
CA ALA A 182 -6.61 7.15 -14.20
C ALA A 182 -5.90 8.39 -14.76
#